data_AF-A0A2K8UBB4-F1
#
_entry.id   AF-A0A2K8UBB4-F1
#
_cell.length_a   1.000
_cell.length_b   1.000
_cell.length_c   1.000
_cell.angle_alpha   90.00
_cell.angle_beta   90.00
_cell.angle_gamma   90.00
#
_symmetry.space_group_name_H-M   'P 1'
#
loop_
_entity.id
_entity.type
_entity.pdbx_description
1 polymer ?
#
loop_
_entity_poly.entity_id
_entity_poly.type
_entity_poly.pdbx_seq_one_letter_code
_entity_poly.pdbx_strand_id
1 'polypeptide(L)'
;MIKAAPADDLFALLMSMETEEQTEATAQAAVRRLLDAIRSGERADLGDNRYFALTLSGAAGRVMVRDWMEGRFEHLAGHIAAWFADLAIVARDGHAFAHDPKFMAVCGALVRELKDLPAPIAATLWRVAVQGLPIPRSLLALALARLRAERVDKDQPPINHARMGLIRAYYVRLTPGGDATMTAYLNPDHPAAAYHCGRLLAVFANLQRAALGEVGAGVVQRYYAAASQTPGLILGRLVANSRNHLGKLDAKLAWWFENQLAEVMGRLGDGAPRILDLEGQGLFALGYYQQLAALRAGHKTEAGDPESPATIAPADGDQ
;
A
#
# COMPACT_ATOMS: atom_id res chain seq x y z
N MET A 1 3.78 23.57 31.42
CA MET A 1 3.60 22.54 30.38
C MET A 1 2.18 22.72 29.84
N ILE A 2 2.02 23.32 28.66
CA ILE A 2 0.70 23.45 28.05
C ILE A 2 0.39 22.08 27.42
N LYS A 3 -0.69 21.45 27.85
CA LYS A 3 -1.20 20.25 27.20
C LYS A 3 -1.92 20.70 25.94
N ALA A 4 -1.55 20.16 24.78
CA ALA A 4 -2.27 20.41 23.54
C ALA A 4 -3.75 20.02 23.73
N ALA A 5 -4.66 20.74 23.09
CA ALA A 5 -6.07 20.32 23.06
C ALA A 5 -6.15 18.91 22.45
N PRO A 6 -7.13 18.07 22.81
CA PRO A 6 -7.24 16.71 22.27
C PRO A 6 -7.22 16.65 20.74
N ALA A 7 -7.82 17.64 20.06
CA ALA A 7 -7.82 17.76 18.60
C ALA A 7 -6.45 18.13 18.00
N ASP A 8 -5.52 18.65 18.80
CA ASP A 8 -4.15 19.01 18.41
C ASP A 8 -3.13 17.93 18.83
N ASP A 9 -3.58 16.83 19.47
CA ASP A 9 -2.69 15.76 19.92
C ASP A 9 -2.26 14.88 18.74
N LEU A 10 -1.14 15.27 18.15
CA LEU A 10 -0.49 14.57 17.04
C LEU A 10 -0.17 13.09 17.35
N PHE A 11 0.11 12.74 18.61
CA PHE A 11 0.38 11.35 18.99
C PHE A 11 -0.92 10.55 19.07
N ALA A 12 -2.01 11.15 19.57
CA ALA A 12 -3.33 10.53 19.55
C ALA A 12 -3.83 10.30 18.12
N LEU A 13 -3.62 11.28 17.23
CA LEU A 13 -3.94 11.18 15.80
C LEU A 13 -3.15 10.04 15.12
N LEU A 14 -1.83 9.96 15.35
CA LEU A 14 -1.00 8.88 14.83
C LEU A 14 -1.44 7.49 15.34
N MET A 15 -1.75 7.40 16.63
CA MET A 15 -2.22 6.17 17.26
C MET A 15 -3.69 5.87 16.95
N SER A 16 -4.42 6.80 16.33
CA SER A 16 -5.87 6.74 16.12
C SER A 16 -6.65 6.39 17.39
N MET A 17 -6.27 7.00 18.52
CA MET A 17 -6.92 6.83 19.83
C MET A 17 -8.22 7.65 19.96
N GLU A 18 -8.83 7.99 18.83
CA GLU A 18 -9.99 8.87 18.74
C GLU A 18 -11.30 8.15 19.08
N THR A 19 -12.15 8.83 19.86
CA THR A 19 -13.53 8.46 20.20
C THR A 19 -14.45 8.58 18.98
N GLU A 20 -15.60 7.88 19.01
CA GLU A 20 -16.58 7.68 17.92
C GLU A 20 -17.13 8.95 17.23
N GLU A 21 -16.74 10.16 17.63
CA GLU A 21 -17.20 11.46 17.10
C GLU A 21 -16.29 12.08 16.03
N GLN A 22 -15.09 11.55 15.76
CA GLN A 22 -14.15 12.08 14.74
C GLN A 22 -14.28 11.39 13.36
N THR A 23 -15.47 10.88 13.07
CA THR A 23 -15.71 9.84 12.06
C THR A 23 -15.74 10.32 10.60
N GLU A 24 -15.54 11.61 10.32
CA GLU A 24 -15.59 12.15 8.94
C GLU A 24 -14.25 12.60 8.33
N ALA A 25 -13.26 12.99 9.15
CA ALA A 25 -11.96 13.45 8.63
C ALA A 25 -10.91 12.35 8.78
N THR A 26 -10.18 12.02 7.71
CA THR A 26 -9.05 11.10 7.83
C THR A 26 -7.97 11.69 8.75
N ALA A 27 -7.26 10.84 9.48
CA ALA A 27 -6.19 11.28 10.38
C ALA A 27 -5.14 12.13 9.63
N GLN A 28 -4.85 11.78 8.37
CA GLN A 28 -3.99 12.60 7.51
C GLN A 28 -4.56 14.00 7.27
N ALA A 29 -5.84 14.13 6.97
CA ALA A 29 -6.46 15.43 6.71
C ALA A 29 -6.45 16.32 7.96
N ALA A 30 -6.69 15.75 9.14
CA ALA A 30 -6.61 16.46 10.41
C ALA A 30 -5.19 16.98 10.68
N VAL A 31 -4.17 16.13 10.54
CA VAL A 31 -2.77 16.53 10.73
C VAL A 31 -2.33 17.59 9.71
N ARG A 32 -2.75 17.46 8.45
CA ARG A 32 -2.45 18.46 7.41
C ARG A 32 -3.08 19.81 7.72
N ARG A 33 -4.36 19.83 8.10
CA ARG A 33 -5.06 21.07 8.49
C ARG A 33 -4.33 21.78 9.63
N LEU A 34 -3.89 21.03 10.64
CA LEU A 34 -3.12 21.60 11.76
C LEU A 34 -1.77 22.16 11.30
N LEU A 35 -1.05 21.43 10.45
CA LEU A 35 0.23 21.88 9.90
C LEU A 35 0.08 23.15 9.05
N ASP A 36 -0.95 23.22 8.22
CA ASP A 36 -1.23 24.38 7.37
C ASP A 36 -1.61 25.60 8.23
N ALA A 37 -2.42 25.41 9.27
CA ALA A 37 -2.78 26.47 10.22
C ALA A 37 -1.55 26.99 11.01
N ILE A 38 -0.59 26.12 11.33
CA ILE A 38 0.69 26.55 11.93
C ILE A 38 1.48 27.42 10.95
N ARG A 39 1.58 27.00 9.69
CA ARG A 39 2.37 27.68 8.65
C ARG A 39 1.76 29.00 8.18
N SER A 40 0.42 29.10 8.15
CA SER A 40 -0.29 30.34 7.81
C SER A 40 -0.29 31.36 8.95
N GLY A 41 0.11 30.95 10.16
CA GLY A 41 0.10 31.79 11.35
C GLY A 41 -1.23 31.79 12.11
N GLU A 42 -2.27 31.09 11.62
CA GLU A 42 -3.54 30.93 12.33
C GLU A 42 -3.38 30.24 13.69
N ARG A 43 -2.39 29.34 13.80
CA ARG A 43 -1.96 28.68 15.06
C ARG A 43 -0.54 29.08 15.44
N ALA A 44 -0.27 30.39 15.48
CA ALA A 44 1.02 30.93 15.96
C ALA A 44 1.35 30.47 17.40
N ASP A 45 0.33 30.17 18.22
CA ASP A 45 0.47 29.58 19.54
C ASP A 45 1.18 28.21 19.54
N LEU A 46 1.19 27.51 18.41
CA LEU A 46 1.87 26.21 18.22
C LEU A 46 3.15 26.29 17.38
N GLY A 47 3.34 27.32 16.56
CA GLY A 47 4.45 27.43 15.60
C GLY A 47 5.84 27.53 16.24
N ASP A 48 5.94 28.21 17.38
CA ASP A 48 7.18 28.37 18.16
C ASP A 48 7.34 27.33 19.28
N ASN A 49 6.38 26.43 19.43
CA ASN A 49 6.42 25.44 20.50
C ASN A 49 7.43 24.33 20.22
N ARG A 50 7.98 23.80 21.33
CA ARG A 50 8.74 22.55 21.34
C ARG A 50 7.89 21.42 21.88
N TYR A 51 8.03 20.24 21.27
CA TYR A 51 7.49 19.01 21.83
C TYR A 51 8.58 18.31 22.66
N PHE A 52 8.13 17.57 23.67
CA PHE A 52 8.94 16.64 24.45
C PHE A 52 8.14 15.34 24.59
N ALA A 53 8.74 14.22 24.22
CA ALA A 53 8.10 12.92 24.24
C ALA A 53 9.04 11.86 24.82
N LEU A 54 8.50 11.02 25.70
CA LEU A 54 9.21 9.87 26.25
C LEU A 54 8.50 8.58 25.89
N THR A 55 9.26 7.58 25.46
CA THR A 55 8.78 6.21 25.40
C THR A 55 9.14 5.51 26.70
N LEU A 56 8.15 4.97 27.40
CA LEU A 56 8.31 4.32 28.69
C LEU A 56 7.94 2.83 28.59
N SER A 57 8.58 1.99 29.40
CA SER A 57 8.16 0.60 29.59
C SER A 57 8.24 0.19 31.06
N GLY A 58 7.34 -0.68 31.52
CA GLY A 58 7.42 -1.28 32.84
C GLY A 58 8.38 -2.48 32.87
N ALA A 59 9.15 -2.60 33.96
CA ALA A 59 9.93 -3.79 34.27
C ALA A 59 9.93 -4.02 35.79
N ALA A 60 9.16 -5.00 36.27
CA ALA A 60 9.10 -5.42 37.68
C ALA A 60 9.00 -4.24 38.69
N GLY A 61 8.01 -3.37 38.51
CA GLY A 61 7.79 -2.20 39.37
C GLY A 61 8.67 -0.98 39.07
N ARG A 62 9.57 -1.06 38.08
CA ARG A 62 10.38 0.07 37.60
C ARG A 62 9.84 0.60 36.28
N VAL A 63 9.92 1.92 36.10
CA VAL A 63 9.67 2.59 34.82
C VAL A 63 11.01 2.79 34.12
N MET A 64 11.17 2.21 32.94
CA MET A 64 12.35 2.37 32.10
C MET A 64 12.06 3.41 31.03
N VAL A 65 12.91 4.43 30.93
CA VAL A 65 12.92 5.35 29.79
C VAL A 65 13.60 4.64 28.63
N ARG A 66 12.82 4.34 27.58
CA ARG A 66 13.30 3.70 26.35
C ARG A 66 13.74 4.71 25.31
N ASP A 67 13.13 5.89 25.34
CA ASP A 67 13.44 6.94 24.40
C ASP A 67 13.11 8.32 24.96
N TRP A 68 13.86 9.32 24.51
CA TRP A 68 13.62 10.75 24.73
C TRP A 68 13.69 11.47 23.40
N MET A 69 12.64 12.21 23.06
CA MET A 69 12.49 12.89 21.78
C MET A 69 12.05 14.32 22.04
N GLU A 70 12.68 15.27 21.37
CA GLU A 70 12.30 16.68 21.43
C GLU A 70 12.56 17.37 20.10
N GLY A 71 11.87 18.47 19.86
CA GLY A 71 12.04 19.25 18.63
C GLY A 71 10.97 20.32 18.49
N ARG A 72 10.95 21.00 17.34
CA ARG A 72 9.88 21.94 17.01
C ARG A 72 8.58 21.20 16.75
N PHE A 73 7.47 21.69 17.29
CA PHE A 73 6.15 21.08 17.11
C PHE A 73 5.73 21.06 15.64
N GLU A 74 6.06 22.11 14.88
CA GLU A 74 5.87 22.16 13.42
C GLU A 74 6.53 20.99 12.68
N HIS A 75 7.76 20.61 13.06
CA HIS A 75 8.46 19.48 12.44
C HIS A 75 7.78 18.15 12.78
N LEU A 76 7.29 17.99 14.01
CA LEU A 76 6.52 16.81 14.41
C LEU A 76 5.26 16.65 13.55
N ALA A 77 4.49 17.73 13.38
CA ALA A 77 3.31 17.74 12.51
C ALA A 77 3.67 17.38 11.07
N GLY A 78 4.78 17.94 10.56
CA GLY A 78 5.33 17.60 9.24
C GLY A 78 5.68 16.12 9.09
N HIS A 79 6.38 15.52 10.06
CA HIS A 79 6.77 14.11 10.02
C HIS A 79 5.56 13.17 10.07
N ILE A 80 4.54 13.49 10.87
CA ILE A 80 3.32 12.67 10.97
C ILE A 80 2.47 12.82 9.70
N ALA A 81 2.36 14.02 9.13
CA ALA A 81 1.72 14.22 7.83
C ALA A 81 2.43 13.42 6.71
N ALA A 82 3.76 13.44 6.71
CA ALA A 82 4.58 12.66 5.79
C ALA A 82 4.37 11.16 5.99
N TRP A 83 4.35 10.65 7.22
CA TRP A 83 4.07 9.24 7.52
C TRP A 83 2.80 8.71 6.85
N PHE A 84 1.68 9.42 6.96
CA PHE A 84 0.45 9.02 6.27
C PHE A 84 0.58 9.11 4.74
N ALA A 85 1.23 10.16 4.21
CA ALA A 85 1.44 10.32 2.77
C ALA A 85 2.35 9.22 2.17
N ASP A 86 3.37 8.79 2.92
CA ASP A 86 4.30 7.73 2.53
C ASP A 86 3.59 6.37 2.49
N LEU A 87 2.67 6.13 3.43
CA LEU A 87 1.88 4.90 3.53
C LEU A 87 0.69 4.85 2.55
N ALA A 88 0.30 5.98 1.97
CA ALA A 88 -0.82 6.04 1.03
C ALA A 88 -0.60 5.07 -0.13
N ILE A 89 -1.61 4.26 -0.41
CA ILE A 89 -1.58 3.24 -1.46
C ILE A 89 -2.99 3.06 -2.02
N VAL A 90 -3.09 2.73 -3.31
CA VAL A 90 -4.37 2.42 -3.95
C VAL A 90 -5.14 1.31 -3.19
N ALA A 91 -6.46 1.41 -3.12
CA ALA A 91 -7.34 0.39 -2.59
C ALA A 91 -7.32 -0.88 -3.48
N ARG A 92 -7.73 -2.02 -2.92
CA ARG A 92 -7.63 -3.32 -3.61
C ARG A 92 -8.53 -3.42 -4.84
N ASP A 93 -9.59 -2.63 -4.88
CA ASP A 93 -10.53 -2.51 -5.99
C ASP A 93 -10.06 -1.51 -7.05
N GLY A 94 -9.04 -0.71 -6.74
CA GLY A 94 -8.43 0.26 -7.64
C GLY A 94 -9.14 1.60 -7.77
N HIS A 95 -10.24 1.84 -7.03
CA HIS A 95 -11.09 3.01 -7.24
C HIS A 95 -10.68 4.26 -6.44
N ALA A 96 -10.01 4.08 -5.30
CA ALA A 96 -9.60 5.17 -4.41
C ALA A 96 -8.30 4.81 -3.68
N PHE A 97 -7.83 5.69 -2.80
CA PHE A 97 -6.83 5.32 -1.81
C PHE A 97 -7.43 4.35 -0.78
N ALA A 98 -6.59 3.45 -0.27
CA ALA A 98 -6.91 2.73 0.95
C ALA A 98 -7.01 3.72 2.13
N HIS A 99 -7.85 3.40 3.11
CA HIS A 99 -7.95 4.18 4.34
C HIS A 99 -6.58 4.28 5.04
N ASP A 100 -6.35 5.43 5.68
CA ASP A 100 -5.15 5.66 6.48
C ASP A 100 -4.97 4.53 7.50
N PRO A 101 -3.84 3.81 7.47
CA PRO A 101 -3.64 2.71 8.39
C PRO A 101 -3.39 3.26 9.79
N LYS A 102 -4.10 2.71 10.78
CA LYS A 102 -3.77 2.89 12.20
C LYS A 102 -2.32 2.46 12.44
N PHE A 103 -1.59 3.15 13.34
CA PHE A 103 -0.19 2.81 13.64
C PHE A 103 -0.01 1.31 14.00
N MET A 104 -0.91 0.77 14.84
CA MET A 104 -0.86 -0.64 15.22
C MET A 104 -1.18 -1.61 14.08
N ALA A 105 -1.89 -1.18 13.04
CA ALA A 105 -2.10 -1.98 11.83
C ALA A 105 -0.81 -2.08 11.00
N VAL A 106 -0.01 -1.01 10.94
CA VAL A 106 1.33 -1.01 10.32
C VAL A 106 2.28 -1.93 11.08
N CYS A 107 2.27 -1.86 12.41
CA CYS A 107 3.00 -2.80 13.26
C CYS A 107 2.57 -4.26 13.01
N GLY A 108 1.26 -4.52 13.01
CA GLY A 108 0.70 -5.85 12.77
C GLY A 108 1.02 -6.41 11.38
N ALA A 109 1.25 -5.55 10.38
CA ALA A 109 1.64 -5.97 9.04
C ALA A 109 3.00 -6.70 8.97
N LEU A 110 3.83 -6.59 10.00
CA LEU A 110 5.15 -7.22 10.12
C LEU A 110 5.12 -8.62 10.74
N VAL A 111 4.02 -9.01 11.39
CA VAL A 111 3.89 -10.27 12.13
C VAL A 111 2.65 -11.06 11.70
N ARG A 112 2.50 -12.30 12.20
CA ARG A 112 1.30 -13.09 11.94
C ARG A 112 0.13 -12.61 12.78
N GLU A 113 0.36 -12.48 14.08
CA GLU A 113 -0.61 -11.99 15.04
C GLU A 113 0.03 -10.84 15.81
N LEU A 114 -0.75 -9.81 16.12
CA LEU A 114 -0.20 -8.59 16.74
C LEU A 114 0.47 -8.86 18.11
N LYS A 115 -0.01 -9.88 18.83
CA LYS A 115 0.58 -10.32 20.10
C LYS A 115 2.03 -10.84 19.97
N ASP A 116 2.43 -11.26 18.76
CA ASP A 116 3.78 -11.77 18.48
C ASP A 116 4.75 -10.62 18.15
N LEU A 117 4.28 -9.36 18.10
CA LEU A 117 5.10 -8.21 17.78
C LEU A 117 6.12 -7.93 18.89
N PRO A 118 7.42 -7.99 18.59
CA PRO A 118 8.45 -7.58 19.55
C PRO A 118 8.35 -6.09 19.85
N ALA A 119 8.32 -5.74 21.14
CA ALA A 119 8.27 -4.34 21.58
C ALA A 119 9.34 -3.42 20.95
N PRO A 120 10.59 -3.85 20.71
CA PRO A 120 11.58 -3.03 20.02
C PRO A 120 11.20 -2.65 18.58
N ILE A 121 10.45 -3.51 17.87
CA ILE A 121 9.99 -3.22 16.50
C ILE A 121 8.94 -2.11 16.52
N ALA A 122 7.96 -2.18 17.44
CA ALA A 122 6.98 -1.10 17.62
C ALA A 122 7.65 0.23 17.96
N ALA A 123 8.61 0.24 18.90
CA ALA A 123 9.36 1.42 19.26
C ALA A 123 10.19 1.98 18.09
N THR A 124 10.74 1.11 17.23
CA THR A 124 11.48 1.52 16.04
C THR A 124 10.56 2.19 15.01
N LEU A 125 9.40 1.59 14.71
CA LEU A 125 8.40 2.19 13.82
C LEU A 125 7.88 3.53 14.36
N TRP A 126 7.69 3.63 15.68
CA TRP A 126 7.27 4.86 16.33
C TRP A 126 8.27 5.99 16.08
N ARG A 127 9.55 5.71 16.32
CA ARG A 127 10.64 6.65 16.06
C ARG A 127 10.70 7.06 14.59
N VAL A 128 10.55 6.10 13.68
CA VAL A 128 10.50 6.36 12.22
C VAL A 128 9.37 7.33 11.85
N ALA A 129 8.17 7.14 12.40
CA ALA A 129 7.03 8.01 12.14
C ALA A 129 7.25 9.43 12.72
N VAL A 130 7.67 9.52 13.97
CA VAL A 130 7.76 10.78 14.74
C VAL A 130 8.97 11.64 14.33
N GLN A 131 10.09 11.03 13.94
CA GLN A 131 11.32 11.72 13.53
C GLN A 131 11.53 11.79 12.02
N GLY A 132 10.60 11.25 11.21
CA GLY A 132 10.76 11.26 9.75
C GLY A 132 11.96 10.45 9.26
N LEU A 133 12.36 9.40 9.99
CA LEU A 133 13.55 8.62 9.66
C LEU A 133 13.31 7.65 8.49
N PRO A 134 14.35 7.16 7.81
CA PRO A 134 14.25 6.05 6.88
C PRO A 134 13.69 4.79 7.55
N ILE A 135 12.90 4.01 6.81
CA ILE A 135 12.42 2.71 7.28
C ILE A 135 13.57 1.70 7.25
N PRO A 136 13.92 1.04 8.37
CA PRO A 136 15.00 0.08 8.37
C PRO A 136 14.75 -1.09 7.41
N ARG A 137 15.81 -1.51 6.71
CA ARG A 137 15.79 -2.64 5.77
C ARG A 137 15.28 -3.95 6.40
N SER A 138 15.51 -4.15 7.70
CA SER A 138 14.97 -5.29 8.44
C SER A 138 13.44 -5.32 8.50
N LEU A 139 12.78 -4.15 8.55
CA LEU A 139 11.32 -4.07 8.54
C LEU A 139 10.75 -4.37 7.16
N LEU A 140 11.44 -3.96 6.09
CA LEU A 140 11.11 -4.39 4.73
C LEU A 140 11.18 -5.92 4.61
N ALA A 141 12.23 -6.55 5.14
CA ALA A 141 12.37 -8.00 5.13
C ALA A 141 11.23 -8.73 5.85
N LEU A 142 10.81 -8.24 7.02
CA LEU A 142 9.67 -8.77 7.76
C LEU A 142 8.36 -8.62 6.96
N ALA A 143 8.11 -7.44 6.38
CA ALA A 143 6.94 -7.20 5.54
C ALA A 143 6.90 -8.17 4.34
N LEU A 144 8.00 -8.32 3.62
CA LEU A 144 8.05 -9.20 2.44
C LEU A 144 7.92 -10.68 2.81
N ALA A 145 8.50 -11.11 3.93
CA ALA A 145 8.34 -12.47 4.43
C ALA A 145 6.87 -12.76 4.75
N ARG A 146 6.17 -11.82 5.42
CA ARG A 146 4.73 -11.94 5.68
C ARG A 146 3.93 -12.00 4.40
N LEU A 147 4.14 -11.08 3.47
CA LEU A 147 3.44 -11.05 2.18
C LEU A 147 3.59 -12.37 1.42
N ARG A 148 4.80 -12.93 1.38
CA ARG A 148 5.08 -14.21 0.73
C ARG A 148 4.30 -15.35 1.37
N ALA A 149 4.26 -15.42 2.69
CA ALA A 149 3.47 -16.42 3.41
C ALA A 149 1.97 -16.30 3.06
N GLU A 150 1.42 -15.08 2.96
CA GLU A 150 0.02 -14.90 2.61
C GLU A 150 -0.35 -15.28 1.19
N ARG A 151 0.60 -15.16 0.25
CA ARG A 151 0.32 -15.48 -1.16
C ARG A 151 0.35 -16.98 -1.43
N VAL A 152 0.98 -17.77 -0.55
CA VAL A 152 1.05 -19.23 -0.66
C VAL A 152 -0.13 -19.92 0.04
N ASP A 153 -0.64 -19.30 1.10
CA ASP A 153 -1.74 -19.81 1.90
C ASP A 153 -3.11 -19.51 1.26
N LYS A 154 -3.98 -20.51 1.20
CA LYS A 154 -5.32 -20.39 0.58
C LYS A 154 -6.31 -19.67 1.48
N ASP A 155 -6.13 -19.80 2.78
CA ASP A 155 -7.10 -19.35 3.78
C ASP A 155 -6.76 -17.95 4.30
N GLN A 156 -5.77 -17.28 3.69
CA GLN A 156 -5.32 -15.98 4.15
C GLN A 156 -6.15 -14.81 3.62
N PRO A 157 -6.29 -13.76 4.45
CA PRO A 157 -7.08 -12.60 4.09
C PRO A 157 -6.53 -11.90 2.83
N PRO A 158 -7.36 -11.11 2.15
CA PRO A 158 -6.90 -10.37 0.99
C PRO A 158 -5.78 -9.40 1.38
N ILE A 159 -4.92 -9.05 0.42
CA ILE A 159 -3.64 -8.33 0.66
C ILE A 159 -3.83 -7.15 1.63
N ASN A 160 -2.98 -7.09 2.65
CA ASN A 160 -3.01 -6.06 3.68
C ASN A 160 -2.48 -4.71 3.14
N HIS A 161 -3.34 -3.68 3.14
CA HIS A 161 -3.00 -2.32 2.71
C HIS A 161 -1.88 -1.67 3.52
N ALA A 162 -1.92 -1.79 4.85
CA ALA A 162 -0.89 -1.22 5.72
C ALA A 162 0.51 -1.80 5.39
N ARG A 163 0.57 -3.08 5.01
CA ARG A 163 1.81 -3.70 4.55
C ARG A 163 2.31 -3.11 3.24
N MET A 164 1.43 -2.99 2.25
CA MET A 164 1.81 -2.44 0.95
C MET A 164 2.21 -0.98 1.07
N GLY A 165 1.50 -0.21 1.91
CA GLY A 165 1.87 1.14 2.31
C GLY A 165 3.26 1.20 2.95
N LEU A 166 3.58 0.29 3.89
CA LEU A 166 4.90 0.26 4.53
C LEU A 166 6.03 -0.08 3.54
N ILE A 167 5.79 -1.02 2.62
CA ILE A 167 6.75 -1.35 1.55
C ILE A 167 6.94 -0.13 0.64
N ARG A 168 5.88 0.59 0.28
CA ARG A 168 5.97 1.82 -0.51
C ARG A 168 6.75 2.91 0.23
N ALA A 169 6.39 3.17 1.49
CA ALA A 169 7.02 4.17 2.33
C ALA A 169 8.54 3.96 2.46
N TYR A 170 8.99 2.71 2.45
CA TYR A 170 10.41 2.38 2.44
C TYR A 170 11.14 3.03 1.25
N TYR A 171 10.60 2.91 0.02
CA TYR A 171 11.20 3.52 -1.18
C TYR A 171 11.06 5.03 -1.19
N VAL A 172 9.89 5.56 -0.79
CA VAL A 172 9.66 7.00 -0.71
C VAL A 172 10.72 7.67 0.18
N ARG A 173 11.11 7.01 1.29
CA ARG A 173 12.11 7.50 2.24
C ARG A 173 13.55 7.08 1.94
N LEU A 174 13.78 6.25 0.92
CA LEU A 174 15.12 5.79 0.55
C LEU A 174 15.92 6.92 -0.11
N THR A 175 15.25 7.76 -0.88
CA THR A 175 15.86 8.88 -1.61
C THR A 175 15.55 10.20 -0.89
N PRO A 176 16.57 10.96 -0.45
CA PRO A 176 16.35 12.31 0.08
C PRO A 176 15.60 13.18 -0.94
N GLY A 177 14.46 13.76 -0.53
CA GLY A 177 13.58 14.52 -1.42
C GLY A 177 12.47 13.71 -2.11
N GLY A 178 12.43 12.39 -1.89
CA GLY A 178 11.38 11.50 -2.37
C GLY A 178 11.70 10.79 -3.69
N ASP A 179 11.22 9.55 -3.84
CA ASP A 179 11.23 8.83 -5.11
C ASP A 179 9.93 9.12 -5.89
N ALA A 180 10.02 10.02 -6.87
CA ALA A 180 8.87 10.41 -7.70
C ALA A 180 8.33 9.26 -8.57
N THR A 181 9.12 8.21 -8.81
CA THR A 181 8.67 7.05 -9.57
C THR A 181 7.77 6.13 -8.73
N MET A 182 7.82 6.27 -7.39
CA MET A 182 7.07 5.46 -6.45
C MET A 182 5.71 6.07 -6.09
N THR A 183 4.79 6.01 -7.04
CA THR A 183 3.41 6.46 -6.88
C THR A 183 2.59 5.52 -6.01
N ALA A 184 1.47 6.00 -5.47
CA ALA A 184 0.52 5.17 -4.73
C ALA A 184 -0.34 4.28 -5.67
N TYR A 185 -0.45 4.66 -6.94
CA TYR A 185 -1.10 3.91 -8.02
C TYR A 185 -0.08 3.20 -8.91
N LEU A 186 -0.58 2.42 -9.88
CA LEU A 186 0.23 1.80 -10.92
C LEU A 186 1.05 2.85 -11.66
N ASN A 187 2.35 2.61 -11.79
CA ASN A 187 3.25 3.36 -12.65
C ASN A 187 3.69 2.48 -13.84
N PRO A 188 3.06 2.60 -15.02
CA PRO A 188 3.44 1.81 -16.20
C PRO A 188 4.86 2.09 -16.70
N ASP A 189 5.42 3.26 -16.34
CA ASP A 189 6.74 3.74 -16.75
C ASP A 189 7.79 3.59 -15.64
N HIS A 190 7.52 2.80 -14.59
CA HIS A 190 8.48 2.57 -13.51
C HIS A 190 9.83 2.06 -14.10
N PRO A 191 10.99 2.60 -13.71
CA PRO A 191 12.24 2.26 -14.39
C PRO A 191 12.76 0.84 -14.08
N ALA A 192 12.37 0.26 -12.94
CA ALA A 192 12.89 -1.03 -12.51
C ALA A 192 12.16 -2.23 -13.14
N ALA A 193 12.91 -3.12 -13.80
CA ALA A 193 12.40 -4.38 -14.33
C ALA A 193 11.73 -5.27 -13.25
N ALA A 194 12.22 -5.22 -12.00
CA ALA A 194 11.62 -5.96 -10.88
C ALA A 194 10.14 -5.61 -10.64
N TYR A 195 9.79 -4.32 -10.77
CA TYR A 195 8.41 -3.84 -10.68
C TYR A 195 7.55 -4.46 -11.78
N HIS A 196 8.05 -4.47 -13.02
CA HIS A 196 7.36 -5.05 -14.17
C HIS A 196 7.22 -6.58 -14.10
N CYS A 197 8.18 -7.28 -13.51
CA CYS A 197 8.02 -8.71 -13.20
C CYS A 197 6.82 -8.95 -12.25
N GLY A 198 6.61 -8.06 -11.28
CA GLY A 198 5.43 -8.07 -10.41
C GLY A 198 4.14 -7.84 -11.18
N ARG A 199 4.11 -6.81 -12.04
CA ARG A 199 2.98 -6.49 -12.93
C ARG A 199 2.61 -7.70 -13.80
N LEU A 200 3.59 -8.36 -14.41
CA LEU A 200 3.37 -9.57 -15.22
C LEU A 200 2.69 -10.67 -14.43
N LEU A 201 3.11 -10.92 -13.19
CA LEU A 201 2.46 -11.95 -12.36
C LEU A 201 0.97 -11.63 -12.13
N ALA A 202 0.62 -10.36 -11.93
CA ALA A 202 -0.78 -9.94 -11.80
C ALA A 202 -1.56 -10.16 -13.10
N VAL A 203 -0.98 -9.83 -14.26
CA VAL A 203 -1.61 -10.05 -15.58
C VAL A 203 -1.80 -11.56 -15.84
N PHE A 204 -0.80 -12.40 -15.57
CA PHE A 204 -0.93 -13.86 -15.72
C PHE A 204 -2.02 -14.45 -14.82
N ALA A 205 -2.10 -13.99 -13.57
CA ALA A 205 -3.14 -14.42 -12.65
C ALA A 205 -4.54 -14.00 -13.13
N ASN A 206 -4.67 -12.79 -13.66
CA ASN A 206 -5.93 -12.30 -14.20
C ASN A 206 -6.35 -13.05 -15.46
N LEU A 207 -5.40 -13.33 -16.35
CA LEU A 207 -5.61 -14.14 -17.56
C LEU A 207 -6.07 -15.56 -17.21
N GLN A 208 -5.42 -16.21 -16.24
CA GLN A 208 -5.86 -17.53 -15.79
C GLN A 208 -7.30 -17.51 -15.28
N ARG A 209 -7.65 -16.51 -14.47
CA ARG A 209 -8.99 -16.36 -13.91
C ARG A 209 -10.04 -16.11 -15.00
N ALA A 210 -9.73 -15.29 -16.00
CA ALA A 210 -10.61 -15.07 -17.14
C ALA A 210 -10.82 -16.37 -17.95
N ALA A 211 -9.77 -17.19 -18.13
CA ALA A 211 -9.82 -18.39 -18.95
C ALA A 211 -10.44 -19.61 -18.26
N LEU A 212 -10.32 -19.72 -16.93
CA LEU A 212 -10.66 -20.93 -16.17
C LEU A 212 -11.61 -20.68 -14.99
N GLY A 213 -11.94 -19.44 -14.67
CA GLY A 213 -12.65 -19.09 -13.44
C GLY A 213 -11.80 -19.31 -12.18
N GLU A 214 -12.44 -19.73 -11.09
CA GLU A 214 -11.75 -20.11 -9.86
C GLU A 214 -11.12 -21.50 -10.00
N VAL A 215 -9.83 -21.59 -9.69
CA VAL A 215 -9.07 -22.85 -9.77
C VAL A 215 -8.48 -23.21 -8.40
N GLY A 216 -8.38 -24.50 -8.11
CA GLY A 216 -7.96 -24.98 -6.80
C GLY A 216 -6.56 -24.51 -6.35
N ALA A 217 -5.63 -24.20 -7.26
CA ALA A 217 -4.39 -23.48 -6.92
C ALA A 217 -3.96 -22.62 -8.11
N GLY A 218 -4.20 -21.31 -8.02
CA GLY A 218 -3.93 -20.37 -9.09
C GLY A 218 -2.44 -20.05 -9.30
N VAL A 219 -2.15 -19.24 -10.33
CA VAL A 219 -0.78 -18.79 -10.67
C VAL A 219 -0.09 -18.18 -9.46
N VAL A 220 -0.77 -17.29 -8.73
CA VAL A 220 -0.20 -16.61 -7.55
C VAL A 220 0.24 -17.62 -6.50
N GLN A 221 -0.65 -18.56 -6.14
CA GLN A 221 -0.35 -19.54 -5.10
C GLN A 221 0.87 -20.40 -5.42
N ARG A 222 1.00 -20.80 -6.70
CA ARG A 222 2.09 -21.70 -7.14
C ARG A 222 3.40 -20.98 -7.36
N TYR A 223 3.36 -19.73 -7.83
CA TYR A 223 4.54 -19.08 -8.38
C TYR A 223 4.97 -17.81 -7.65
N TYR A 224 4.16 -17.21 -6.76
CA TYR A 224 4.52 -15.93 -6.14
C TYR A 224 5.86 -16.00 -5.38
N ALA A 225 6.06 -17.02 -4.56
CA ALA A 225 7.29 -17.16 -3.77
C ALA A 225 8.54 -17.29 -4.66
N ALA A 226 8.47 -18.07 -5.75
CA ALA A 226 9.59 -18.24 -6.66
C ALA A 226 9.79 -17.03 -7.60
N ALA A 227 8.71 -16.47 -8.14
CA ALA A 227 8.74 -15.33 -9.05
C ALA A 227 9.23 -14.05 -8.37
N SER A 228 8.88 -13.84 -7.10
CA SER A 228 9.36 -12.69 -6.33
C SER A 228 10.86 -12.72 -6.06
N GLN A 229 11.51 -13.89 -6.08
CA GLN A 229 12.95 -14.03 -5.80
C GLN A 229 13.78 -14.30 -7.06
N THR A 230 13.22 -15.03 -8.03
CA THR A 230 13.91 -15.55 -9.22
C THR A 230 13.05 -15.43 -10.49
N PRO A 231 12.60 -14.22 -10.88
CA PRO A 231 11.64 -14.06 -11.97
C PRO A 231 12.18 -14.62 -13.29
N GLY A 232 13.48 -14.44 -13.59
CA GLY A 232 14.09 -14.97 -14.82
C GLY A 232 14.00 -16.49 -14.99
N LEU A 233 13.80 -17.27 -13.91
CA LEU A 233 13.63 -18.72 -13.99
C LEU A 233 12.17 -19.16 -14.17
N ILE A 234 11.21 -18.30 -13.83
CA ILE A 234 9.80 -18.67 -13.74
C ILE A 234 8.97 -18.03 -14.87
N LEU A 235 9.32 -16.83 -15.31
CA LEU A 235 8.52 -16.08 -16.28
C LEU A 235 8.39 -16.80 -17.63
N GLY A 236 9.44 -17.45 -18.13
CA GLY A 236 9.35 -18.23 -19.37
C GLY A 236 8.28 -19.34 -19.30
N ARG A 237 8.17 -20.02 -18.16
CA ARG A 237 7.11 -21.02 -17.94
C ARG A 237 5.72 -20.39 -17.85
N LEU A 238 5.60 -19.23 -17.22
CA LEU A 238 4.32 -18.51 -17.14
C LEU A 238 3.84 -18.02 -18.51
N VAL A 239 4.76 -17.55 -19.37
CA VAL A 239 4.47 -17.19 -20.77
C VAL A 239 4.02 -18.42 -21.58
N ALA A 240 4.67 -19.57 -21.41
CA ALA A 240 4.23 -20.80 -22.08
C ALA A 240 2.81 -21.20 -21.65
N ASN A 241 2.52 -21.12 -20.34
CA ASN A 241 1.19 -21.42 -19.80
C ASN A 241 0.13 -20.40 -20.26
N SER A 242 0.49 -19.12 -20.41
CA SER A 242 -0.45 -18.07 -20.78
C SER A 242 -1.03 -18.28 -22.18
N ARG A 243 -0.26 -18.85 -23.12
CA ARG A 243 -0.73 -19.21 -24.47
C ARG A 243 -1.92 -20.17 -24.43
N ASN A 244 -1.88 -21.15 -23.51
CA ASN A 244 -2.98 -22.09 -23.31
C ASN A 244 -4.22 -21.43 -22.70
N HIS A 245 -4.05 -20.38 -21.91
CA HIS A 245 -5.16 -19.60 -21.34
C HIS A 245 -5.76 -18.67 -22.39
N LEU A 246 -4.93 -18.00 -23.20
CA LEU A 246 -5.38 -17.15 -24.31
C LEU A 246 -6.25 -17.91 -25.31
N GLY A 247 -5.86 -19.15 -25.67
CA GLY A 247 -6.64 -19.99 -26.59
C GLY A 247 -8.01 -20.44 -26.05
N LYS A 248 -8.36 -20.13 -24.80
CA LYS A 248 -9.68 -20.41 -24.19
C LYS A 248 -10.59 -19.18 -24.11
N LEU A 249 -10.09 -18.01 -24.48
CA LEU A 249 -10.85 -16.76 -24.47
C LEU A 249 -11.43 -16.47 -25.86
N ASP A 250 -12.45 -15.61 -25.92
CA ASP A 250 -12.86 -15.01 -27.19
C ASP A 250 -11.75 -14.12 -27.77
N ALA A 251 -11.82 -13.85 -29.08
CA ALA A 251 -10.77 -13.12 -29.78
C ALA A 251 -10.52 -11.72 -29.24
N LYS A 252 -11.56 -11.00 -28.79
CA LYS A 252 -11.43 -9.63 -28.29
C LYS A 252 -10.71 -9.61 -26.95
N LEU A 253 -11.12 -10.49 -26.03
CA LEU A 253 -10.51 -10.58 -24.71
C LEU A 253 -9.09 -11.16 -24.77
N ALA A 254 -8.84 -12.14 -25.64
CA ALA A 254 -7.49 -12.66 -25.90
C ALA A 254 -6.55 -11.55 -26.38
N TRP A 255 -6.98 -10.77 -27.37
CA TRP A 255 -6.20 -9.65 -27.91
C TRP A 255 -5.91 -8.58 -26.84
N TRP A 256 -6.88 -8.28 -25.97
CA TRP A 256 -6.66 -7.37 -24.85
C TRP A 256 -5.56 -7.86 -23.89
N PHE A 257 -5.58 -9.14 -23.51
CA PHE A 257 -4.54 -9.72 -22.66
C PHE A 257 -3.18 -9.79 -23.35
N GLU A 258 -3.14 -10.09 -24.65
CA GLU A 258 -1.90 -10.08 -25.44
C GLU A 258 -1.25 -8.68 -25.43
N ASN A 259 -2.04 -7.63 -25.61
CA ASN A 259 -1.55 -6.25 -25.54
C ASN A 259 -1.05 -5.88 -24.14
N GLN A 260 -1.74 -6.28 -23.08
CA GLN A 260 -1.28 -6.07 -21.70
C GLN A 260 0.05 -6.79 -21.44
N LEU A 261 0.17 -8.05 -21.85
CA LEU A 261 1.41 -8.81 -21.71
C LEU A 261 2.54 -8.18 -22.52
N ALA A 262 2.27 -7.77 -23.77
CA ALA A 262 3.26 -7.12 -24.63
C ALA A 262 3.75 -5.78 -24.05
N GLU A 263 2.85 -4.94 -23.53
CA GLU A 263 3.21 -3.66 -22.90
C GLU A 263 4.16 -3.89 -21.71
N VAL A 264 3.79 -4.76 -20.77
CA VAL A 264 4.61 -4.99 -19.58
C VAL A 264 5.94 -5.68 -19.94
N MET A 265 5.93 -6.65 -20.85
CA MET A 265 7.16 -7.31 -21.31
C MET A 265 8.11 -6.34 -22.01
N GLY A 266 7.59 -5.37 -22.77
CA GLY A 266 8.38 -4.32 -23.40
C GLY A 266 9.18 -3.46 -22.41
N ARG A 267 8.78 -3.42 -21.14
CA ARG A 267 9.49 -2.70 -20.07
C ARG A 267 10.64 -3.50 -19.43
N LEU A 268 10.83 -4.76 -19.80
CA LEU A 268 11.92 -5.59 -19.23
C LEU A 268 13.28 -5.36 -19.89
N GLY A 269 13.35 -4.61 -21.00
CA GLY A 269 14.59 -4.44 -21.77
C GLY A 269 15.10 -5.78 -22.31
N ASP A 270 16.38 -6.08 -22.09
CA ASP A 270 17.04 -7.31 -22.59
C ASP A 270 16.56 -8.60 -21.91
N GLY A 271 15.84 -8.51 -20.80
CA GLY A 271 15.24 -9.67 -20.15
C GLY A 271 14.91 -9.47 -18.67
N ALA A 272 14.17 -10.42 -18.12
CA ALA A 272 13.85 -10.42 -16.70
C ALA A 272 15.10 -10.67 -15.82
N PRO A 273 15.23 -9.99 -14.67
CA PRO A 273 16.31 -10.26 -13.72
C PRO A 273 16.33 -11.73 -13.29
N ARG A 274 17.51 -12.35 -13.27
CA ARG A 274 17.64 -13.76 -12.86
C ARG A 274 17.28 -13.96 -11.39
N ILE A 275 17.72 -13.05 -10.53
CA ILE A 275 17.51 -13.05 -9.07
C ILE A 275 17.19 -11.61 -8.65
N LEU A 276 16.29 -11.45 -7.68
CA LEU A 276 15.99 -10.19 -7.04
C LEU A 276 16.59 -10.15 -5.63
N ASP A 277 17.27 -9.05 -5.31
CA ASP A 277 17.62 -8.69 -3.94
C ASP A 277 16.37 -8.28 -3.14
N LEU A 278 16.56 -7.81 -1.91
CA LEU A 278 15.42 -7.49 -1.03
C LEU A 278 14.62 -6.31 -1.56
N GLU A 279 15.31 -5.31 -2.08
CA GLU A 279 14.74 -4.12 -2.69
C GLU A 279 14.02 -4.48 -4.01
N GLY A 280 14.63 -5.31 -4.87
CA GLY A 280 13.95 -5.87 -6.04
C GLY A 280 12.68 -6.65 -5.67
N GLN A 281 12.70 -7.42 -4.59
CA GLN A 281 11.52 -8.12 -4.07
C GLN A 281 10.41 -7.17 -3.61
N GLY A 282 10.75 -6.02 -3.04
CA GLY A 282 9.77 -5.00 -2.67
C GLY A 282 9.16 -4.29 -3.87
N LEU A 283 9.96 -3.96 -4.88
CA LEU A 283 9.47 -3.42 -6.15
C LEU A 283 8.55 -4.40 -6.87
N PHE A 284 8.92 -5.69 -6.89
CA PHE A 284 8.06 -6.76 -7.40
C PHE A 284 6.71 -6.80 -6.69
N ALA A 285 6.72 -6.75 -5.36
CA ALA A 285 5.49 -6.77 -4.56
C ALA A 285 4.58 -5.58 -4.87
N LEU A 286 5.15 -4.38 -5.01
CA LEU A 286 4.41 -3.16 -5.35
C LEU A 286 3.83 -3.21 -6.76
N GLY A 287 4.63 -3.60 -7.76
CA GLY A 287 4.16 -3.74 -9.14
C GLY A 287 3.06 -4.78 -9.29
N TYR A 288 3.17 -5.91 -8.59
CA TYR A 288 2.11 -6.92 -8.52
C TYR A 288 0.82 -6.34 -7.91
N TYR A 289 0.93 -5.69 -6.76
CA TYR A 289 -0.23 -5.15 -6.05
C TYR A 289 -0.95 -4.06 -6.84
N GLN A 290 -0.21 -3.09 -7.36
CA GLN A 290 -0.77 -1.94 -8.06
C GLN A 290 -1.37 -2.33 -9.41
N GLN A 291 -0.75 -3.28 -10.13
CA GLN A 291 -1.34 -3.85 -11.35
C GLN A 291 -2.63 -4.62 -11.03
N LEU A 292 -2.66 -5.41 -9.95
CA LEU A 292 -3.88 -6.11 -9.53
C LEU A 292 -5.02 -5.13 -9.21
N ALA A 293 -4.74 -4.03 -8.52
CA ALA A 293 -5.72 -2.99 -8.24
C ALA A 293 -6.22 -2.33 -9.55
N ALA A 294 -5.31 -1.95 -10.45
CA ALA A 294 -5.66 -1.35 -11.74
C ALA A 294 -6.55 -2.26 -12.61
N LEU A 295 -6.24 -3.57 -12.65
CA LEU A 295 -7.05 -4.55 -13.38
C LEU A 295 -8.47 -4.67 -12.80
N ARG A 296 -8.64 -4.52 -11.48
CA ARG A 296 -9.95 -4.59 -10.83
C ARG A 296 -10.79 -3.34 -11.05
N ALA A 297 -10.16 -2.16 -11.10
CA ALA A 297 -10.87 -0.92 -11.39
C ALA A 297 -11.55 -0.96 -12.77
N GLY A 298 -10.89 -1.54 -13.77
CA GLY A 298 -11.42 -1.66 -15.13
C GLY A 298 -12.61 -2.63 -15.28
N HIS A 299 -12.76 -3.61 -14.37
CA HIS A 299 -13.83 -4.61 -14.47
C HIS A 299 -15.24 -4.09 -14.11
N LYS A 300 -15.36 -2.99 -13.36
CA LYS A 300 -16.66 -2.48 -12.91
C LYS A 300 -17.34 -1.57 -13.93
N THR A 301 -16.57 -0.98 -14.85
CA THR A 301 -17.10 -0.09 -15.88
C THR A 301 -17.88 -0.84 -16.97
N GLU A 302 -17.70 -2.16 -17.10
CA GLU A 302 -18.43 -3.00 -18.06
C GLU A 302 -19.65 -3.74 -17.46
N ALA A 303 -19.84 -3.69 -16.13
CA ALA A 303 -20.93 -4.38 -15.43
C ALA A 303 -22.07 -3.44 -14.96
N GLY A 304 -22.07 -2.18 -15.41
CA GLY A 304 -23.22 -1.29 -15.25
C GLY A 304 -24.12 -1.41 -16.47
N ASP A 305 -25.16 -2.24 -16.37
CA ASP A 305 -26.29 -2.20 -17.31
C ASP A 305 -26.81 -0.75 -17.38
N PRO A 306 -27.01 -0.18 -18.58
CA PRO A 306 -27.80 1.03 -18.70
C PRO A 306 -29.25 0.64 -18.42
N GLU A 307 -29.78 1.06 -17.27
CA GLU A 307 -31.24 1.16 -17.12
C GLU A 307 -31.77 1.97 -18.29
N SER A 308 -32.45 1.27 -19.19
CA SER A 308 -33.16 1.83 -20.32
C SER A 308 -34.15 2.88 -19.77
N PRO A 309 -34.09 4.16 -20.20
CA PRO A 309 -35.03 5.14 -19.72
C PRO A 309 -36.43 4.72 -20.18
N ALA A 310 -37.32 4.50 -19.22
CA ALA A 310 -38.72 4.26 -19.45
C ALA A 310 -39.28 5.33 -20.39
N THR A 311 -39.78 4.90 -21.54
CA THR A 311 -40.57 5.71 -22.46
C THR A 311 -41.80 6.22 -21.71
N ILE A 312 -41.75 7.47 -21.25
CA ILE A 312 -42.93 8.20 -20.81
C ILE A 312 -43.70 8.55 -22.08
N ALA A 313 -44.80 7.84 -22.32
CA ALA A 313 -45.79 8.22 -23.32
C ALA A 313 -46.39 9.60 -22.95
N PRO A 314 -46.63 10.49 -23.91
CA PRO A 314 -47.25 11.77 -23.62
C PRO A 314 -48.70 11.53 -23.20
N ALA A 315 -49.10 12.19 -22.11
CA ALA A 315 -50.49 12.32 -21.74
C ALA A 315 -51.19 13.20 -22.79
N ASP A 316 -52.12 12.60 -23.54
CA ASP A 316 -53.10 13.35 -24.31
C ASP A 316 -53.93 14.21 -23.35
N GLY A 317 -54.02 15.50 -23.68
CA GLY A 317 -54.82 16.47 -22.98
C GLY A 317 -56.32 16.29 -23.24
N ASP A 318 -57.08 16.75 -22.26
CA ASP A 318 -58.55 16.81 -22.19
C ASP A 318 -59.26 17.25 -23.48
N GLN A 319 -60.37 16.56 -23.75
CA GLN A 319 -61.68 17.19 -23.91
C GLN A 319 -62.55 16.83 -22.71
#